data_AF-A0A1C5NYJ7-F1
#
_entry.id   AF-A0A1C5NYJ7-F1
#
_cell.length_a   1.000
_cell.length_b   1.000
_cell.length_c   1.000
_cell.angle_alpha   90.00
_cell.angle_beta   90.00
_cell.angle_gamma   90.00
#
_symmetry.space_group_name_H-M   'P 1'
#
loop_
_entity.id
_entity.type
_entity.pdbx_description
1 polymer ?
#
loop_
_entity_poly.entity_id
_entity_poly.type
_entity_poly.pdbx_seq_one_letter_code
_entity_poly.pdbx_strand_id
1 'polypeptide(L)'
;MLIDVSYFVEGPRHIQNASTSKTAGADSLAVTGHIEAYIKELQPVFLEAMLGEKEAGYAMDYLDLSDDEEKEDTEPSKYEIVCNKLKEPFADFVLFHILRDSSSEATITGNVRLKCANEYISPVNAQVIAWNRMVSANVKFIQWAREGNCPIDLVTQTNMLIKINQFNL
;
A
#
# COMPACT_ATOMS: atom_id res chain seq x y z
N MET A 1 3.29 7.73 9.45
CA MET A 1 2.71 6.59 8.68
C MET A 1 2.99 6.73 7.18
N LEU A 2 3.19 5.63 6.43
CA LEU A 2 3.61 5.68 5.02
C LEU A 2 2.52 6.18 4.06
N ILE A 3 1.30 5.69 4.24
CA ILE A 3 0.07 6.16 3.59
C ILE A 3 -1.05 6.18 4.63
N ASP A 4 -2.09 6.98 4.42
CA ASP A 4 -3.32 6.95 5.22
C ASP A 4 -4.51 6.44 4.38
N VAL A 5 -5.69 6.38 5.00
CA VAL A 5 -6.92 5.86 4.36
C VAL A 5 -7.37 6.72 3.18
N SER A 6 -6.95 7.98 3.06
CA SER A 6 -7.32 8.86 1.95
C SER A 6 -6.88 8.29 0.59
N TYR A 7 -5.79 7.49 0.57
CA TYR A 7 -5.35 6.76 -0.62
C TYR A 7 -6.43 5.81 -1.19
N PHE A 8 -7.33 5.34 -0.35
CA PHE A 8 -8.42 4.42 -0.68
C PHE A 8 -9.80 5.10 -0.72
N VAL A 9 -9.90 6.37 -0.31
CA VAL A 9 -11.14 7.15 -0.35
C VAL A 9 -11.14 8.12 -1.53
N GLU A 10 -10.06 8.86 -1.73
CA GLU A 10 -9.94 9.93 -2.73
C GLU A 10 -8.93 9.58 -3.84
N GLY A 11 -8.05 8.61 -3.57
CA GLY A 11 -7.03 8.15 -4.51
C GLY A 11 -7.56 7.24 -5.63
N PRO A 12 -6.70 6.88 -6.60
CA PRO A 12 -7.04 6.01 -7.72
C PRO A 12 -7.38 4.57 -7.29
N ARG A 13 -7.20 4.21 -6.01
CA ARG A 13 -7.42 2.89 -5.43
C ARG A 13 -8.67 2.85 -4.56
N HIS A 14 -9.74 3.46 -5.07
CA HIS A 14 -10.98 3.66 -4.33
C HIS A 14 -11.65 2.34 -3.90
N ILE A 15 -11.81 2.17 -2.59
CA ILE A 15 -12.58 1.08 -1.98
C ILE A 15 -14.00 1.61 -1.70
N GLN A 16 -15.01 0.88 -2.18
CA GLN A 16 -16.41 1.27 -1.96
C GLN A 16 -16.77 1.31 -0.47
N ASN A 17 -17.60 2.29 -0.11
CA ASN A 17 -18.05 2.58 1.25
C ASN A 17 -16.98 3.11 2.21
N ALA A 18 -15.70 3.17 1.84
CA ALA A 18 -14.71 3.92 2.60
C ALA A 18 -15.02 5.43 2.51
N SER A 19 -15.02 6.13 3.65
CA SER A 19 -15.26 7.56 3.69
C SER A 19 -14.50 8.21 4.84
N THR A 20 -13.91 9.38 4.57
CA THR A 20 -13.31 10.29 5.56
C THR A 20 -14.32 11.33 6.07
N SER A 21 -15.58 11.30 5.59
CA SER A 21 -16.59 12.28 5.98
C SER A 21 -16.98 12.15 7.46
N LYS A 22 -17.06 13.28 8.16
CA LYS A 22 -17.54 13.36 9.56
C LYS A 22 -19.00 12.94 9.72
N THR A 23 -19.76 12.86 8.63
CA THR A 23 -21.17 12.42 8.61
C THR A 23 -21.33 11.01 8.02
N ALA A 24 -20.24 10.25 7.90
CA ALA A 24 -20.27 8.90 7.36
C ALA A 24 -21.13 7.97 8.24
N GLY A 25 -21.87 7.07 7.60
CA GLY A 25 -22.66 6.04 8.29
C GLY A 25 -21.77 5.01 8.99
N ALA A 26 -22.34 4.22 9.90
CA ALA A 26 -21.62 3.22 10.69
C ALA A 26 -20.80 2.23 9.83
N ASP A 27 -21.35 1.81 8.68
CA ASP A 27 -20.69 0.91 7.73
C ASP A 27 -19.43 1.53 7.13
N SER A 28 -19.45 2.84 6.86
CA SER A 28 -18.28 3.56 6.32
C SER A 28 -17.17 3.72 7.35
N LEU A 29 -17.52 3.98 8.62
CA LEU A 29 -16.52 4.02 9.70
C LEU A 29 -15.86 2.65 9.90
N ALA A 30 -16.63 1.56 9.85
CA ALA A 30 -16.10 0.22 9.97
C ALA A 30 -15.11 -0.10 8.82
N VAL A 31 -15.46 0.22 7.57
CA VAL A 31 -14.58 0.02 6.41
C VAL A 31 -13.30 0.84 6.53
N THR A 32 -13.40 2.12 6.93
CA THR A 32 -12.24 2.98 7.16
C THR A 32 -11.33 2.38 8.24
N GLY A 33 -11.86 1.96 9.39
CA GLY A 33 -11.08 1.33 10.46
C GLY A 33 -10.43 0.01 10.05
N HIS A 34 -11.08 -0.80 9.21
CA HIS A 34 -10.46 -2.00 8.64
C HIS A 34 -9.27 -1.64 7.74
N ILE A 35 -9.39 -0.62 6.88
CA ILE A 35 -8.29 -0.18 6.03
C ILE A 35 -7.12 0.32 6.88
N GLU A 36 -7.37 1.09 7.94
CA GLU A 36 -6.31 1.54 8.87
C GLU A 36 -5.59 0.36 9.52
N ALA A 37 -6.34 -0.67 9.94
CA ALA A 37 -5.75 -1.88 10.52
C ALA A 37 -4.83 -2.59 9.51
N TYR A 38 -5.27 -2.76 8.26
CA TYR A 38 -4.42 -3.34 7.20
C TYR A 38 -3.18 -2.49 6.93
N ILE A 39 -3.29 -1.16 6.86
CA ILE A 39 -2.15 -0.27 6.66
C ILE A 39 -1.14 -0.48 7.80
N LYS A 40 -1.60 -0.45 9.06
CA LYS A 40 -0.74 -0.57 10.23
C LYS A 40 -0.05 -1.93 10.30
N GLU A 41 -0.77 -3.01 9.99
CA GLU A 41 -0.23 -4.38 10.02
C GLU A 41 0.77 -4.63 8.89
N LEU A 42 0.47 -4.15 7.68
CA LEU A 42 1.25 -4.48 6.48
C LEU A 42 2.44 -3.54 6.26
N GLN A 43 2.45 -2.34 6.84
CA GLN A 43 3.55 -1.38 6.69
C GLN A 43 4.92 -1.97 7.08
N PRO A 44 5.12 -2.55 8.28
CA PRO A 44 6.42 -3.14 8.64
C PRO A 44 6.79 -4.28 7.69
N VAL A 45 5.84 -5.17 7.38
CA VAL A 45 6.05 -6.31 6.47
C VAL A 45 6.53 -5.85 5.09
N PHE A 46 5.88 -4.81 4.54
CA PHE A 46 6.22 -4.28 3.23
C PHE A 46 7.58 -3.58 3.23
N LEU A 47 7.86 -2.76 4.25
CA LEU A 47 9.12 -2.02 4.34
C LEU A 47 10.30 -2.98 4.54
N GLU A 48 10.17 -3.99 5.40
CA GLU A 48 11.18 -5.03 5.55
C GLU A 48 11.43 -5.79 4.24
N ALA A 49 10.36 -6.11 3.50
CA ALA A 49 10.48 -6.80 2.23
C ALA A 49 11.13 -5.94 1.14
N MET A 50 10.96 -4.61 1.17
CA MET A 50 11.50 -3.70 0.16
C MET A 50 12.91 -3.19 0.49
N LEU A 51 13.17 -2.86 1.75
CA LEU A 51 14.38 -2.17 2.19
C LEU A 51 15.37 -3.12 2.90
N GLY A 52 14.88 -4.21 3.47
CA GLY A 52 15.61 -5.04 4.42
C GLY A 52 15.39 -4.58 5.87
N GLU A 53 15.52 -5.51 6.82
CA GLU A 53 15.18 -5.32 8.24
C GLU A 53 15.76 -4.04 8.86
N LYS A 54 17.06 -3.80 8.65
CA LYS A 54 17.76 -2.64 9.22
C LYS A 54 17.23 -1.31 8.69
N GLU A 55 17.13 -1.14 7.37
CA GLU A 55 16.68 0.12 6.77
C GLU A 55 15.17 0.31 6.93
N ALA A 56 14.40 -0.78 7.02
CA ALA A 56 12.99 -0.73 7.36
C ALA A 56 12.75 -0.18 8.77
N GLY A 57 13.55 -0.59 9.76
CA GLY A 57 13.49 -0.03 11.12
C GLY A 57 13.67 1.49 11.13
N TYR A 58 14.71 1.98 10.45
CA TYR A 58 14.94 3.43 10.37
C TYR A 58 13.85 4.18 9.58
N ALA A 59 13.30 3.57 8.54
CA ALA A 59 12.18 4.14 7.81
C ALA A 59 10.92 4.21 8.70
N MET A 60 10.66 3.19 9.52
CA MET A 60 9.58 3.20 10.50
C MET A 60 9.77 4.29 11.54
N ASP A 61 10.95 4.40 12.16
CA ASP A 61 11.27 5.45 13.13
C ASP A 61 11.05 6.85 12.53
N TYR A 62 11.47 7.05 11.28
CA TYR A 62 11.22 8.31 10.55
C TYR A 62 9.72 8.58 10.36
N LEU A 63 8.94 7.57 9.97
CA LEU A 63 7.51 7.71 9.73
C LEU A 63 6.73 8.00 11.02
N ASP A 64 7.17 7.46 12.15
CA ASP A 64 6.56 7.70 13.46
C ASP A 64 6.88 9.12 13.96
N LEU A 65 8.14 9.57 13.83
CA LEU A 65 8.54 10.94 14.18
C LEU A 65 7.86 12.00 13.29
N SER A 66 7.68 11.70 12.00
CA SER A 66 7.06 12.64 11.05
C SER A 66 5.56 12.86 11.26
N ASP A 67 4.87 11.97 11.99
CA ASP A 67 3.47 12.15 12.34
C ASP A 67 3.29 13.16 13.50
N ASP A 68 4.36 13.43 14.27
CA ASP A 68 4.35 14.29 15.46
C ASP A 68 4.88 15.73 15.22
N GLU A 69 5.62 15.98 14.13
CA GLU A 69 6.27 17.27 13.85
C GLU A 69 5.77 17.94 12.56
N GLU A 70 5.35 19.22 12.65
CA GLU A 70 5.18 20.10 11.48
C GLU A 70 6.56 20.29 10.83
N LYS A 71 6.81 19.66 9.68
CA LYS A 71 8.08 19.76 8.96
C LYS A 71 8.39 21.22 8.62
N GLU A 72 9.36 21.82 9.32
CA GLU A 72 10.04 23.04 8.88
C GLU A 72 10.74 22.78 7.53
N ASP A 73 10.87 23.81 6.69
CA ASP A 73 11.48 23.83 5.33
C ASP A 73 12.97 23.39 5.29
N THR A 74 13.25 22.17 5.74
CA THR A 74 14.57 21.53 5.76
C THR A 74 14.69 20.61 4.55
N GLU A 75 15.91 20.35 4.10
CA GLU A 75 16.16 19.36 3.05
C GLU A 75 15.50 18.01 3.38
N PRO A 76 14.85 17.36 2.39
CA PRO A 76 14.13 16.12 2.63
C PRO A 76 15.08 15.04 3.13
N SER A 77 14.70 14.37 4.21
CA SER A 77 15.52 13.28 4.77
C SER A 77 15.70 12.17 3.73
N LYS A 78 16.78 11.39 3.82
CA LYS A 78 16.97 10.23 2.93
C LYS A 78 15.78 9.25 2.95
N TYR A 79 15.11 9.11 4.11
CA TYR A 79 13.93 8.26 4.25
C TYR A 79 12.66 8.90 3.69
N GLU A 80 12.58 10.23 3.64
CA GLU A 80 11.50 10.92 2.93
C GLU A 80 11.49 10.58 1.44
N ILE A 81 12.66 10.64 0.80
CA ILE A 81 12.84 10.34 -0.62
C ILE A 81 12.40 8.90 -0.91
N VAL A 82 12.85 7.96 -0.08
CA VAL A 82 12.53 6.53 -0.23
C VAL A 82 11.05 6.28 0.03
N CYS A 83 10.50 6.75 1.15
CA CYS A 83 9.10 6.56 1.52
C CYS A 83 8.16 7.14 0.46
N ASN A 84 8.46 8.32 -0.08
CA ASN A 84 7.66 8.93 -1.15
C ASN A 84 7.58 8.05 -2.40
N LYS A 85 8.64 7.31 -2.76
CA LYS A 85 8.58 6.37 -3.88
C LYS A 85 7.86 5.06 -3.56
N LEU A 86 7.75 4.71 -2.28
CA LEU A 86 7.12 3.48 -1.82
C LEU A 86 5.62 3.63 -1.50
N LYS A 87 5.07 4.85 -1.43
CA LYS A 87 3.64 5.06 -1.12
C LYS A 87 2.70 4.33 -2.08
N GLU A 88 2.93 4.47 -3.40
CA GLU A 88 2.07 3.84 -4.41
C GLU A 88 2.14 2.30 -4.40
N PRO A 89 3.33 1.66 -4.45
CA PRO A 89 3.38 0.21 -4.35
C PRO A 89 2.87 -0.32 -3.01
N PHE A 90 3.05 0.41 -1.91
CA PHE A 90 2.49 0.01 -0.63
C PHE A 90 0.96 0.04 -0.64
N ALA A 91 0.34 1.06 -1.24
CA ALA A 91 -1.12 1.10 -1.39
C ALA A 91 -1.64 -0.09 -2.21
N ASP A 92 -0.92 -0.50 -3.25
CA ASP A 92 -1.24 -1.72 -4.01
C ASP A 92 -1.08 -3.01 -3.20
N PHE A 93 -0.06 -3.07 -2.34
CA PHE A 93 0.18 -4.21 -1.45
C PHE A 93 -0.96 -4.37 -0.43
N VAL A 94 -1.39 -3.27 0.19
CA VAL A 94 -2.54 -3.24 1.09
C VAL A 94 -3.82 -3.65 0.35
N LEU A 95 -4.06 -3.09 -0.84
CA LEU A 95 -5.22 -3.43 -1.66
C LEU A 95 -5.26 -4.93 -2.00
N PHE A 96 -4.11 -5.51 -2.36
CA PHE A 96 -4.01 -6.94 -2.64
C PHE A 96 -4.46 -7.80 -1.45
N HIS A 97 -4.02 -7.48 -0.23
CA HIS A 97 -4.39 -8.22 0.98
C HIS A 97 -5.87 -8.07 1.31
N ILE A 98 -6.41 -6.85 1.24
CA ILE A 98 -7.85 -6.61 1.42
C ILE A 98 -8.67 -7.45 0.43
N LEU A 99 -8.29 -7.46 -0.85
CA LEU A 99 -9.00 -8.21 -1.89
C LEU A 99 -8.86 -9.73 -1.71
N ARG A 100 -7.73 -10.20 -1.21
CA ARG A 100 -7.48 -11.62 -0.92
C ARG A 100 -8.36 -12.10 0.22
N ASP A 101 -8.38 -11.37 1.32
CA ASP A 101 -9.05 -11.82 2.54
C ASP A 101 -10.58 -11.68 2.38
N SER A 102 -11.05 -10.60 1.73
CA SER A 102 -12.48 -10.47 1.35
C SER A 102 -12.96 -11.51 0.34
N SER A 103 -12.07 -12.10 -0.46
CA SER A 103 -12.43 -13.23 -1.35
C SER A 103 -12.53 -14.57 -0.63
N SER A 104 -11.90 -14.68 0.56
CA SER A 104 -11.95 -15.87 1.40
C SER A 104 -13.16 -15.87 2.35
N GLU A 105 -13.64 -14.69 2.74
CA GLU A 105 -14.88 -14.49 3.49
C GLU A 105 -16.10 -14.52 2.56
N ALA A 106 -16.37 -15.70 1.99
CA ALA A 106 -17.60 -15.95 1.27
C ALA A 106 -18.80 -15.98 2.24
N THR A 107 -19.30 -14.83 2.71
CA THR A 107 -20.73 -14.52 2.93
C THR A 107 -20.95 -13.18 3.66
N ILE A 108 -22.05 -12.52 3.28
CA ILE A 108 -22.69 -11.37 3.94
C ILE A 108 -22.04 -10.02 3.59
N THR A 109 -22.70 -9.30 2.68
CA THR A 109 -22.47 -7.90 2.27
C THR A 109 -21.48 -7.67 1.12
N GLY A 110 -21.85 -8.14 -0.07
CA GLY A 110 -21.61 -7.43 -1.34
C GLY A 110 -20.16 -7.20 -1.74
N ASN A 111 -19.70 -7.94 -2.75
CA ASN A 111 -18.48 -7.71 -3.53
C ASN A 111 -17.86 -6.32 -3.36
N VAL A 112 -16.59 -6.25 -2.94
CA VAL A 112 -15.78 -5.03 -3.01
C VAL A 112 -15.73 -4.59 -4.47
N ARG A 113 -16.65 -3.71 -4.87
CA ARG A 113 -16.70 -3.15 -6.21
C ARG A 113 -15.68 -2.03 -6.27
N LEU A 114 -14.54 -2.28 -6.88
CA LEU A 114 -13.62 -1.22 -7.27
C LEU A 114 -14.31 -0.37 -8.35
N LYS A 115 -14.56 0.92 -8.08
CA LYS A 115 -15.22 1.84 -9.04
C LYS A 115 -14.37 2.17 -10.27
N CYS A 116 -13.10 1.73 -10.33
CA CYS A 116 -12.18 2.09 -11.41
C CYS A 116 -12.60 1.60 -12.80
N ALA A 117 -13.61 0.74 -12.91
CA ALA A 117 -14.26 0.46 -14.17
C ALA A 117 -15.74 0.16 -13.92
N ASN A 118 -16.63 0.58 -14.81
CA ASN A 118 -18.01 0.11 -14.92
C ASN A 118 -18.10 -1.40 -15.26
N GLU A 119 -17.04 -2.17 -15.02
CA GLU A 119 -16.90 -3.58 -15.36
C GLU A 119 -16.78 -4.40 -14.09
N TYR A 120 -17.61 -5.44 -14.01
CA TYR A 120 -17.56 -6.43 -12.96
C TYR A 120 -16.28 -7.27 -13.12
N ILE A 121 -15.20 -6.88 -12.45
CA ILE A 121 -13.95 -7.64 -12.41
C ILE A 121 -14.08 -8.73 -11.33
N SER A 122 -13.69 -9.97 -11.63
CA SER A 122 -13.69 -11.04 -10.62
C SER A 122 -12.70 -10.73 -9.49
N PRO A 123 -12.98 -11.12 -8.22
CA PRO A 123 -12.09 -10.85 -7.09
C PRO A 123 -10.64 -11.32 -7.32
N VAL A 124 -10.47 -12.51 -7.91
CA VAL A 124 -9.15 -13.06 -8.25
C VAL A 124 -8.42 -12.19 -9.26
N ASN A 125 -9.10 -11.71 -10.32
CA ASN A 125 -8.48 -10.83 -11.30
C ASN A 125 -8.08 -9.48 -10.69
N ALA A 126 -8.90 -8.93 -9.78
CA ALA A 126 -8.58 -7.70 -9.08
C ALA A 126 -7.33 -7.85 -8.19
N GLN A 127 -7.19 -8.98 -7.48
CA GLN A 127 -5.99 -9.31 -6.70
C GLN A 127 -4.74 -9.35 -7.59
N VAL A 128 -4.80 -10.11 -8.69
CA VAL A 128 -3.68 -10.23 -9.64
C VAL A 128 -3.28 -8.87 -10.22
N ILE A 129 -4.27 -8.02 -10.54
CA ILE A 129 -4.02 -6.66 -11.04
C ILE A 129 -3.32 -5.81 -9.98
N ALA A 130 -3.79 -5.83 -8.72
CA ALA A 130 -3.18 -5.06 -7.63
C ALA A 130 -1.72 -5.49 -7.40
N TRP A 131 -1.47 -6.80 -7.28
CA TRP A 131 -0.12 -7.33 -7.12
C TRP A 131 0.81 -6.95 -8.30
N ASN A 132 0.35 -7.13 -9.53
CA ASN A 132 1.19 -6.86 -10.70
C ASN A 132 1.46 -5.37 -10.91
N ARG A 133 0.56 -4.48 -10.44
CA ARG A 133 0.81 -3.03 -10.39
C ARG A 133 1.86 -2.69 -9.35
N MET A 134 1.76 -3.22 -8.13
CA MET A 134 2.80 -3.11 -7.09
C MET A 134 4.16 -3.55 -7.64
N VAL A 135 4.26 -4.75 -8.19
CA VAL A 135 5.52 -5.29 -8.74
C VAL A 135 6.09 -4.37 -9.81
N SER A 136 5.24 -3.81 -10.68
CA SER A 136 5.70 -2.90 -11.73
C SER A 136 6.25 -1.58 -11.15
N ALA A 137 5.67 -1.07 -10.05
CA ALA A 137 6.20 0.09 -9.33
C ALA A 137 7.49 -0.23 -8.56
N ASN A 138 7.56 -1.39 -7.89
CA ASN A 138 8.76 -1.86 -7.20
C ASN A 138 9.94 -2.02 -8.16
N VAL A 139 9.73 -2.64 -9.33
CA VAL A 139 10.79 -2.79 -10.35
C VAL A 139 11.33 -1.43 -10.79
N LYS A 140 10.46 -0.42 -10.99
CA LYS A 140 10.89 0.95 -11.30
C LYS A 140 11.70 1.58 -10.16
N PHE A 141 11.27 1.37 -8.91
CA PHE A 141 12.01 1.83 -7.73
C PHE A 141 13.40 1.19 -7.65
N ILE A 142 13.52 -0.12 -7.85
CA ILE A 142 14.81 -0.82 -7.86
C ILE A 142 15.70 -0.37 -9.01
N GLN A 143 15.13 -0.13 -10.20
CA GLN A 143 15.89 0.42 -11.31
C GLN A 143 16.46 1.81 -10.96
N TRP A 144 15.61 2.70 -10.46
CA TRP A 144 16.02 4.03 -10.00
C TRP A 144 17.12 3.96 -8.93
N ALA A 145 17.03 2.99 -8.01
CA ALA A 145 18.05 2.79 -6.99
C ALA A 145 19.39 2.30 -7.57
N ARG A 146 19.35 1.36 -8.53
CA ARG A 146 20.54 0.84 -9.22
C ARG A 146 21.26 1.89 -10.07
N GLU A 147 20.55 2.93 -10.49
CA GLU A 147 21.14 4.10 -11.18
C GLU A 147 21.93 5.02 -10.22
N GLY A 148 22.05 4.66 -8.94
CA GLY A 148 22.82 5.40 -7.94
C GLY A 148 22.04 6.52 -7.26
N ASN A 149 20.72 6.60 -7.49
CA ASN A 149 19.88 7.65 -6.93
C ASN A 149 19.35 7.33 -5.53
N CYS A 150 19.45 6.08 -5.06
CA CYS A 150 18.92 5.70 -3.76
C CYS A 150 19.94 6.00 -2.65
N PRO A 151 19.55 6.76 -1.62
CA PRO A 151 20.45 7.17 -0.54
C PRO A 151 20.68 6.10 0.53
N ILE A 152 20.17 4.88 0.32
CA ILE A 152 20.29 3.74 1.26
C ILE A 152 20.63 2.46 0.49
N ASP A 153 21.27 1.52 1.18
CA ASP A 153 21.57 0.20 0.65
C ASP A 153 20.33 -0.70 0.76
N LEU A 154 19.82 -1.17 -0.38
CA LEU A 154 18.59 -1.94 -0.44
C LEU A 154 18.84 -3.45 -0.40
N VAL A 155 18.09 -4.15 0.46
CA VAL A 155 17.98 -5.62 0.45
C VAL A 155 16.53 -6.02 0.18
N THR A 156 16.14 -5.96 -1.09
CA THR A 156 14.76 -6.27 -1.51
C THR A 156 14.55 -7.77 -1.70
N GLN A 157 13.48 -8.29 -1.10
CA GLN A 157 13.07 -9.68 -1.29
C GLN A 157 12.57 -9.93 -2.71
N THR A 158 12.94 -11.07 -3.29
CA THR A 158 12.70 -11.37 -4.71
C THR A 158 11.22 -11.50 -5.06
N ASN A 159 10.39 -12.02 -4.14
CA ASN A 159 8.94 -12.12 -4.32
C ASN A 159 8.27 -10.76 -4.60
N MET A 160 8.80 -9.66 -4.04
CA MET A 160 8.28 -8.30 -4.28
C MET A 160 8.48 -7.80 -5.72
N LEU A 161 9.23 -8.56 -6.52
CA LEU A 161 9.59 -8.25 -7.91
C LEU A 161 9.00 -9.26 -8.92
N ILE A 162 8.26 -10.27 -8.45
CA ILE A 162 7.70 -11.33 -9.29
C ILE A 162 6.20 -11.09 -9.49
N LYS A 163 5.79 -10.99 -10.75
CA LYS A 163 4.37 -10.92 -11.11
C LYS A 163 3.70 -12.27 -10.90
N ILE A 164 2.42 -12.25 -10.55
CA ILE A 164 1.59 -13.44 -10.39
C ILE A 164 0.55 -13.53 -11.51
N ASN A 165 0.01 -14.72 -11.72
CA ASN A 165 -1.20 -14.95 -12.49
C ASN A 165 -2.38 -15.38 -11.59
N GLN A 166 -3.53 -15.70 -12.19
CA GLN A 166 -4.75 -16.13 -11.48
C GLN A 166 -4.60 -17.39 -10.61
N PHE A 167 -3.52 -18.15 -10.78
CA PHE A 167 -3.18 -19.32 -9.98
C PHE A 167 -2.12 -19.02 -8.90
N ASN A 168 -1.75 -17.74 -8.71
CA ASN A 168 -0.63 -17.31 -7.86
C ASN A 168 0.71 -17.98 -8.21
N LEU A 169 0.87 -18.31 -9.50
CA LEU A 169 2.09 -18.86 -10.10
C LEU A 169 2.88 -17.76 -10.83
#